data_AF-A0A7S4Q8A9-F1
#
_entry.id   AF-A0A7S4Q8A9-F1
#
_cell.length_a   1.000
_cell.length_b   1.000
_cell.length_c   1.000
_cell.angle_alpha   90.00
_cell.angle_beta   90.00
_cell.angle_gamma   90.00
#
_symmetry.space_group_name_H-M   'P 1'
#
loop_
_entity.id
_entity.type
_entity.pdbx_description
1 polymer ?
#
loop_
_entity_poly.entity_id
_entity_poly.type
_entity_poly.pdbx_seq_one_letter_code
_entity_poly.pdbx_strand_id
1 'polypeptide(L)'
;QAFCLPGTTTDCTMELSPATIPEQRPLEDGGHAFPLTLSPTKLPEAASPAVALAAWCGRHATELRNLAMQHGAVLLRGCGILGAEDMGMVMRALGCEGYNYVGGAAPRT
;
A
#
# COMPACT_ATOMS: atom_id res chain seq x y z
N GLN A 1 21.41 11.35 4.94
CA GLN A 1 20.43 11.71 5.99
C GLN A 1 19.97 13.12 5.69
N ALA A 2 18.75 13.31 5.18
CA ALA A 2 18.21 14.64 4.92
C ALA A 2 17.47 15.11 6.17
N PHE A 3 17.92 16.24 6.71
CA PHE A 3 17.42 16.87 7.93
C PHE A 3 16.31 17.85 7.53
N CYS A 4 15.06 17.61 7.96
CA CYS A 4 13.98 18.56 7.78
C CYS A 4 14.21 19.77 8.69
N LEU A 5 14.38 20.97 8.11
CA LEU A 5 14.45 22.22 8.87
C LEU A 5 13.04 22.70 9.24
N PRO A 6 12.84 23.27 10.45
CA PRO A 6 11.54 23.81 10.84
C PRO A 6 11.26 25.13 10.10
N GLY A 7 10.27 25.13 9.20
CA GLY A 7 9.79 26.34 8.51
C GLY A 7 9.56 26.19 7.01
N THR A 8 10.05 25.13 6.38
CA THR A 8 9.64 24.72 5.03
C THR A 8 8.68 23.55 5.17
N THR A 9 7.40 23.75 4.87
CA THR A 9 6.39 22.68 4.82
C THR A 9 6.63 21.82 3.58
N THR A 10 7.79 21.15 3.52
CA THR A 10 8.03 20.16 2.48
C THR A 10 7.21 18.95 2.85
N ASP A 11 6.10 18.75 2.14
CA ASP A 11 5.11 17.76 2.51
C ASP A 11 5.65 16.35 2.26
N CYS A 12 5.93 15.63 3.34
CA CYS A 12 6.39 14.25 3.30
C CYS A 12 5.23 13.24 3.24
N THR A 13 3.99 13.70 3.10
CA THR A 13 2.79 12.88 3.27
C THR A 13 2.30 12.32 1.94
N MET A 14 2.09 11.01 1.90
CA MET A 14 1.34 10.35 0.83
C MET A 14 -0.15 10.37 1.14
N GLU A 15 -0.97 10.60 0.12
CA GLU A 15 -2.43 10.46 0.20
C GLU A 15 -2.91 9.53 -0.92
N LEU A 16 -3.81 8.62 -0.58
CA LEU A 16 -4.37 7.63 -1.50
C LEU A 16 -5.89 7.79 -1.56
N SER A 17 -6.46 7.68 -2.76
CA SER A 17 -7.91 7.65 -2.96
C SER A 17 -8.33 6.44 -3.80
N PRO A 18 -9.62 6.04 -3.75
CA PRO A 18 -10.15 5.06 -4.68
C PRO A 18 -9.90 5.46 -6.14
N ALA A 19 -9.56 4.47 -6.95
CA ALA A 19 -9.36 4.59 -8.38
C ALA A 19 -10.02 3.41 -9.11
N THR A 20 -10.32 3.61 -10.38
CA THR A 20 -10.92 2.59 -11.24
C THR A 20 -9.88 2.00 -12.18
N ILE A 21 -9.95 0.68 -12.38
CA ILE A 21 -9.13 -0.02 -13.37
C ILE A 21 -10.04 -0.85 -14.28
N PRO A 22 -9.70 -1.05 -15.56
CA PRO A 22 -10.57 -1.79 -16.49
C PRO A 22 -10.87 -3.22 -16.05
N GLU A 23 -9.97 -3.85 -15.29
CA GLU A 23 -10.07 -5.25 -14.88
C GLU A 23 -10.92 -5.46 -13.62
N GLN A 24 -11.38 -4.40 -12.96
CA GLN A 24 -12.24 -4.49 -11.77
C GLN A 24 -13.57 -5.14 -12.12
N ARG A 25 -14.04 -6.02 -11.24
CA ARG A 25 -15.36 -6.66 -11.35
C ARG A 25 -16.23 -6.29 -10.16
N PRO A 26 -17.53 -6.02 -10.35
CA PRO A 26 -18.44 -5.86 -9.22
C PRO A 26 -18.53 -7.17 -8.42
N LEU A 27 -18.69 -7.05 -7.11
CA LEU A 27 -19.02 -8.15 -6.22
C LEU A 27 -20.54 -8.42 -6.24
N GLU A 28 -20.93 -9.62 -5.82
CA GLU A 28 -22.33 -10.07 -5.81
C GLU A 28 -23.22 -9.24 -4.87
N ASP A 29 -22.63 -8.57 -3.88
CA ASP A 29 -23.32 -7.66 -2.97
C ASP A 29 -23.77 -6.34 -3.61
N GLY A 30 -23.33 -6.06 -4.84
CA GLY A 30 -23.65 -4.86 -5.60
C GLY A 30 -23.07 -3.55 -5.06
N GLY A 31 -22.37 -3.59 -3.92
CA GLY A 31 -21.82 -2.40 -3.24
C GLY A 31 -20.33 -2.20 -3.46
N HIS A 32 -19.61 -3.25 -3.85
CA HIS A 32 -18.15 -3.25 -3.92
C HIS A 32 -17.62 -3.78 -5.25
N ALA A 33 -16.35 -3.49 -5.54
CA ALA A 33 -15.62 -4.04 -6.68
C ALA A 33 -14.35 -4.76 -6.21
N PHE A 34 -13.99 -5.84 -6.89
CA PHE A 34 -12.75 -6.59 -6.68
C PHE A 34 -11.72 -6.28 -7.79
N PRO A 35 -10.47 -5.94 -7.42
CA PRO A 35 -10.06 -5.45 -6.10
C PRO A 35 -10.52 -4.00 -5.89
N LEU A 36 -10.56 -3.51 -4.64
CA LEU A 36 -10.51 -2.06 -4.42
C LEU A 36 -9.13 -1.56 -4.87
N THR A 37 -9.08 -0.59 -5.78
CA THR A 37 -7.81 0.03 -6.17
C THR A 37 -7.68 1.38 -5.49
N LEU A 38 -6.56 1.59 -4.82
CA LEU A 38 -6.17 2.89 -4.27
C LEU A 38 -4.99 3.43 -5.08
N SER A 39 -4.99 4.73 -5.37
CA SER A 39 -3.94 5.40 -6.14
C SER A 39 -3.54 6.72 -5.47
N PRO A 40 -2.27 7.15 -5.58
CA PRO A 40 -1.84 8.43 -5.03
C PRO A 40 -2.57 9.61 -5.65
N THR A 41 -3.22 10.40 -4.80
CA THR A 41 -3.64 11.77 -5.13
C THR A 41 -2.52 12.76 -4.85
N LYS A 42 -1.58 12.37 -3.98
CA LYS A 42 -0.41 13.15 -3.60
C LYS A 42 0.79 12.26 -3.36
N LEU A 43 1.88 12.55 -4.07
CA LEU A 43 3.19 11.93 -3.87
C LEU A 43 4.06 12.84 -2.98
N PRO A 44 4.95 12.27 -2.15
CA PRO A 44 5.86 13.07 -1.34
C PRO A 44 6.87 13.82 -2.22
N GLU A 45 7.14 15.09 -1.90
CA GLU A 45 8.10 15.91 -2.67
C GLU A 45 9.55 15.70 -2.23
N ALA A 46 9.80 15.36 -0.95
CA ALA A 46 11.15 15.23 -0.39
C ALA A 46 11.44 13.91 0.31
N ALA A 47 10.46 13.02 0.45
CA ALA A 47 10.65 11.69 1.02
C ALA A 47 10.64 10.64 -0.10
N SER A 48 11.32 9.52 0.13
CA SER A 48 11.16 8.35 -0.74
C SER A 48 9.68 7.93 -0.78
N PRO A 49 9.08 7.71 -1.97
CA PRO A 49 7.70 7.24 -2.10
C PRO A 49 7.42 5.98 -1.27
N ALA A 50 8.37 5.05 -1.20
CA ALA A 50 8.24 3.82 -0.40
C ALA A 50 8.18 4.10 1.11
N VAL A 51 8.97 5.06 1.60
CA VAL A 51 8.96 5.45 3.03
C VAL A 51 7.64 6.14 3.38
N ALA A 52 7.18 7.05 2.53
CA ALA A 52 5.89 7.73 2.72
C ALA A 52 4.72 6.74 2.67
N LEU A 53 4.76 5.77 1.73
CA LEU A 53 3.76 4.72 1.63
C LEU A 53 3.77 3.82 2.87
N ALA A 54 4.94 3.36 3.33
CA ALA A 54 5.04 2.55 4.54
C ALA A 54 4.47 3.29 5.76
N ALA A 55 4.79 4.58 5.93
CA ALA A 55 4.23 5.39 7.01
C ALA A 55 2.71 5.55 6.89
N TRP A 56 2.18 5.74 5.67
CA TRP A 56 0.74 5.81 5.43
C TRP A 56 0.05 4.48 5.73
N CYS A 57 0.58 3.35 5.23
CA CYS A 57 0.07 2.01 5.47
C CYS A 57 0.06 1.67 6.96
N GLY A 58 1.09 2.06 7.73
CA GLY A 58 1.12 1.85 9.18
C GLY A 58 0.01 2.58 9.92
N ARG A 59 -0.34 3.81 9.50
CA ARG A 59 -1.45 4.58 10.10
C ARG A 59 -2.83 4.03 9.73
N HIS A 60 -2.96 3.42 8.55
CA HIS A 60 -4.24 2.93 8.01
C HIS A 60 -4.33 1.39 7.99
N ALA A 61 -3.46 0.67 8.71
CA ALA A 61 -3.34 -0.78 8.62
C ALA A 61 -4.66 -1.52 8.93
N THR A 62 -5.39 -1.06 9.93
CA THR A 62 -6.71 -1.62 10.30
C THR A 62 -7.77 -1.34 9.24
N GLU A 63 -7.80 -0.12 8.70
CA GLU A 63 -8.72 0.26 7.62
C GLU A 63 -8.45 -0.57 6.36
N LEU A 64 -7.18 -0.71 5.96
CA LEU A 64 -6.79 -1.54 4.83
C LEU A 64 -7.18 -3.00 5.00
N ARG A 65 -7.06 -3.55 6.22
CA ARG A 65 -7.57 -4.90 6.53
C ARG A 65 -9.08 -4.99 6.36
N ASN A 66 -9.83 -4.01 6.87
CA ASN A 66 -11.30 -4.00 6.73
C ASN A 66 -11.71 -3.89 5.25
N LEU A 67 -11.06 -3.02 4.48
CA LEU A 67 -11.28 -2.89 3.04
C LEU A 67 -10.94 -4.19 2.31
N ALA A 68 -9.85 -4.87 2.66
CA ALA A 68 -9.50 -6.16 2.09
C ALA A 68 -10.54 -7.24 2.42
N MET A 69 -11.13 -7.22 3.63
CA MET A 69 -12.21 -8.14 4.02
C MET A 69 -13.50 -7.87 3.22
N GLN A 70 -13.82 -6.60 2.94
CA GLN A 70 -15.02 -6.21 2.19
C GLN A 70 -14.88 -6.44 0.68
N HIS A 71 -13.72 -6.06 0.12
CA HIS A 71 -13.48 -6.09 -1.31
C HIS A 71 -12.76 -7.35 -1.80
N GLY A 72 -12.38 -8.27 -0.89
CA GLY A 72 -11.55 -9.45 -1.19
C GLY A 72 -10.06 -9.16 -1.42
N ALA A 73 -9.72 -7.98 -1.93
CA ALA A 73 -8.35 -7.50 -2.06
C ALA A 73 -8.30 -5.96 -2.20
N VAL A 74 -7.17 -5.38 -1.78
CA VAL A 74 -6.82 -3.96 -2.03
C VAL A 74 -5.56 -3.89 -2.87
N LEU A 75 -5.63 -3.20 -4.00
CA LEU A 75 -4.50 -2.90 -4.88
C LEU A 75 -4.01 -1.48 -4.62
N LEU A 76 -2.75 -1.33 -4.18
CA LEU A 76 -2.09 -0.04 -4.07
C LEU A 76 -1.31 0.24 -5.37
N ARG A 77 -1.88 1.02 -6.29
CA ARG A 77 -1.33 1.26 -7.64
C ARG A 77 -0.64 2.62 -7.72
N GLY A 78 0.57 2.65 -8.31
CA GLY A 78 1.29 3.91 -8.61
C GLY A 78 2.08 4.50 -7.44
N CYS A 79 2.33 3.75 -6.37
CA CYS A 79 2.94 4.27 -5.13
C CYS A 79 4.48 4.36 -5.14
N GLY A 80 5.15 4.14 -6.28
CA GLY A 80 6.61 4.29 -6.40
C GLY A 80 7.43 3.22 -5.68
N ILE A 81 6.98 1.96 -5.68
CA ILE A 81 7.75 0.79 -5.21
C ILE A 81 8.65 0.32 -6.36
N LEU A 82 9.97 0.34 -6.15
CA LEU A 82 10.97 0.07 -7.20
C LEU A 82 11.73 -1.25 -6.99
N GLY A 83 11.71 -1.80 -5.77
CA GLY A 83 12.47 -3.00 -5.42
C GLY A 83 11.90 -3.81 -4.25
N ALA A 84 12.60 -4.90 -3.93
CA ALA A 84 12.19 -5.83 -2.88
C ALA A 84 12.26 -5.20 -1.48
N GLU A 85 13.25 -4.34 -1.25
CA GLU A 85 13.45 -3.60 0.00
C GLU A 85 12.28 -2.67 0.29
N ASP A 86 11.80 -1.95 -0.73
CA ASP A 86 10.63 -1.07 -0.66
C ASP A 86 9.38 -1.86 -0.26
N MET A 87 9.13 -2.98 -0.94
CA MET A 87 8.03 -3.88 -0.61
C MET A 87 8.16 -4.40 0.83
N GLY A 88 9.36 -4.78 1.26
CA GLY A 88 9.62 -5.23 2.62
C GLY A 88 9.32 -4.16 3.69
N MET A 89 9.57 -2.87 3.41
CA MET A 89 9.19 -1.78 4.33
C MET A 89 7.67 -1.69 4.48
N VAL A 90 6.94 -1.74 3.37
CA VAL A 90 5.48 -1.64 3.36
C VAL A 90 4.84 -2.84 4.09
N MET A 91 5.33 -4.06 3.82
CA MET A 91 4.83 -5.27 4.47
C MET A 91 5.02 -5.25 5.99
N ARG A 92 6.18 -4.76 6.48
CA ARG A 92 6.41 -4.58 7.91
C ARG A 92 5.48 -3.53 8.51
N ALA A 93 5.25 -2.42 7.82
CA ALA A 93 4.34 -1.37 8.28
C ALA A 93 2.88 -1.84 8.36
N LEU A 94 2.46 -2.75 7.49
CA LEU A 94 1.15 -3.41 7.55
C LEU A 94 1.02 -4.44 8.69
N GLY A 95 2.12 -4.73 9.40
CA GLY A 95 2.18 -5.79 10.41
C GLY A 95 1.96 -7.17 9.79
N CYS A 96 2.41 -7.39 8.56
CA CYS A 96 2.40 -8.70 7.94
C CYS A 96 3.60 -9.51 8.44
N GLU A 97 3.33 -10.68 9.02
CA GLU A 97 4.37 -11.61 9.46
C GLU A 97 4.71 -12.60 8.33
N GLY A 98 5.97 -13.02 8.29
CA GLY A 98 6.39 -14.09 7.41
C GLY A 98 5.78 -15.41 7.89
N TYR A 99 4.96 -16.04 7.05
CA TYR A 99 4.49 -17.39 7.32
C TYR A 99 5.64 -18.38 7.17
N ASN A 100 5.76 -19.30 8.14
CA ASN A 100 6.72 -20.38 8.06
C ASN A 100 6.51 -21.17 6.78
N TYR A 101 7.59 -21.36 6.03
CA TYR A 101 7.55 -22.14 4.82
C TYR A 101 7.38 -23.63 5.18
N VAL A 102 6.21 -24.17 4.87
CA VAL A 102 5.96 -25.61 4.88
C VAL A 102 5.99 -26.07 3.42
N GLY A 103 7.02 -26.82 3.04
CA GLY A 103 7.29 -27.21 1.65
C GLY A 103 6.12 -27.93 0.98
N GLY A 104 5.99 -27.77 -0.34
CA GLY A 104 4.90 -28.35 -1.15
C GLY A 104 4.35 -27.40 -2.22
N ALA A 105 4.61 -26.09 -2.08
CA ALA A 105 4.46 -25.13 -3.17
C ALA A 105 5.70 -25.19 -4.09
N ALA A 106 5.53 -24.80 -5.36
CA ALA A 106 6.59 -24.78 -6.38
C ALA A 106 7.91 -24.16 -5.85
N PRO A 107 9.09 -24.62 -6.34
CA PRO A 107 10.39 -24.10 -5.91
C PRO A 107 10.42 -22.58 -5.94
N ARG A 108 10.89 -21.99 -4.84
CA ARG A 108 11.09 -20.54 -4.69
C ARG A 108 12.60 -20.27 -4.65
N THR A 109 13.28 -20.62 -5.74
CA THR A 109 14.73 -20.43 -5.96
C THR A 109 14.96 -19.38 -7.03
#